data_AF-A0A661VNY5-F1
#
_entry.id   AF-A0A661VNY5-F1
#
_cell.length_a   1.000
_cell.length_b   1.000
_cell.length_c   1.000
_cell.angle_alpha   90.00
_cell.angle_beta   90.00
_cell.angle_gamma   90.00
#
_symmetry.space_group_name_H-M   'P 1'
#
loop_
_entity.id
_entity.type
_entity.pdbx_description
1 polymer ?
#
loop_
_entity_poly.entity_id
_entity_poly.type
_entity_poly.pdbx_seq_one_letter_code
_entity_poly.pdbx_strand_id
1 'polypeptide(L)'
;KRALHAEVIATQILPDDRQKIAAQLRAWADSDTLDLILVTGGTGFSPTDVTPEATRDVIEKEAPGLAEAMRAASLQITPHAMLSRAVCGIRGLTLIVNLPGSPRGAQENLRVLLPALPHAIALLRGTPGSELEHAPHVHTV
;
A
#
# COMPACT_ATOMS: atom_id res chain seq x y z
N LYS A 1 8.38 -19.41 1.12
CA LYS A 1 7.09 -18.69 1.01
C LYS A 1 6.73 -18.16 2.40
N ARG A 2 7.11 -16.93 2.75
CA ARG A 2 6.60 -16.29 3.97
C ARG A 2 5.28 -15.63 3.61
N ALA A 3 4.16 -16.20 4.09
CA ALA A 3 2.88 -15.51 4.07
C ALA A 3 2.94 -14.39 5.12
N LEU A 4 2.32 -13.25 4.82
CA LEU A 4 2.08 -12.23 5.85
C LEU A 4 1.18 -12.89 6.92
N HIS A 5 1.64 -12.96 8.16
CA HIS A 5 0.80 -13.37 9.29
C HIS A 5 -0.15 -12.22 9.63
N ALA A 6 -1.17 -12.03 8.78
CA ALA A 6 -2.17 -10.98 8.91
C ALA A 6 -3.56 -11.58 9.08
N GLU A 7 -4.39 -10.86 9.82
CA GLU A 7 -5.81 -11.11 9.98
C GLU A 7 -6.60 -9.99 9.30
N VAL A 8 -7.65 -10.34 8.56
CA VAL A 8 -8.56 -9.36 7.96
C VAL A 8 -9.66 -9.05 8.97
N ILE A 9 -9.53 -7.93 9.68
CA ILE A 9 -10.48 -7.54 10.74
C ILE A 9 -11.59 -6.59 10.26
N ALA A 10 -11.46 -6.03 9.05
CA ALA A 10 -12.44 -5.12 8.46
C ALA A 10 -12.47 -5.25 6.94
N THR A 11 -13.64 -5.03 6.34
CA THR A 11 -13.83 -4.94 4.88
C THR A 11 -14.99 -3.99 4.60
N GLN A 12 -14.83 -3.13 3.60
CA GLN A 12 -15.85 -2.17 3.20
C GLN A 12 -15.81 -1.95 1.69
N ILE A 13 -16.99 -1.84 1.07
CA ILE A 13 -17.14 -1.46 -0.32
C ILE A 13 -17.65 -0.02 -0.38
N LEU A 14 -17.00 0.81 -1.19
CA LEU A 14 -17.34 2.22 -1.37
C LEU A 14 -17.51 2.54 -2.86
N PRO A 15 -18.35 3.53 -3.20
CA PRO A 15 -18.35 4.09 -4.56
C PRO A 15 -17.07 4.88 -4.83
N ASP A 16 -16.82 5.17 -6.11
CA ASP A 16 -15.76 6.05 -6.61
C ASP A 16 -16.02 7.53 -6.22
N ASP A 17 -15.93 7.81 -4.93
CA ASP A 17 -16.21 9.11 -4.32
C ASP A 17 -15.04 9.49 -3.42
N ARG A 18 -14.31 10.53 -3.83
CA ARG A 18 -13.09 10.98 -3.16
C ARG A 18 -13.31 11.26 -1.68
N GLN A 19 -14.42 11.91 -1.32
CA GLN A 19 -14.69 12.29 0.07
C GLN A 19 -15.02 11.07 0.92
N LYS A 20 -15.82 10.13 0.40
CA LYS A 20 -16.18 8.90 1.13
C LYS A 20 -14.96 8.00 1.33
N ILE A 21 -14.13 7.84 0.30
CA ILE A 21 -12.88 7.08 0.38
C ILE A 21 -11.96 7.72 1.42
N ALA A 22 -11.69 9.03 1.31
CA ALA A 22 -10.81 9.73 2.24
C ALA A 22 -11.33 9.67 3.70
N ALA A 23 -12.64 9.83 3.91
CA ALA A 23 -13.25 9.73 5.23
C ALA A 23 -13.09 8.32 5.82
N GLN A 24 -13.30 7.27 5.03
CA GLN A 24 -13.14 5.89 5.50
C GLN A 24 -11.68 5.56 5.82
N LEU A 25 -10.73 5.95 4.96
CA LEU A 25 -9.31 5.75 5.20
C LEU A 25 -8.84 6.45 6.47
N ARG A 26 -9.30 7.68 6.69
CA ARG A 26 -9.02 8.44 7.92
C ARG A 26 -9.58 7.73 9.14
N ALA A 27 -10.86 7.36 9.12
CA ALA A 27 -11.50 6.69 10.25
C ALA A 27 -10.84 5.35 10.60
N TRP A 28 -10.41 4.58 9.60
CA TRP A 28 -9.71 3.32 9.81
C TRP A 28 -8.29 3.51 10.34
N ALA A 29 -7.51 4.40 9.75
CA ALA A 29 -6.15 4.68 10.22
C ALA A 29 -6.15 5.29 11.64
N ASP A 30 -7.12 6.14 11.96
CA ASP A 30 -7.24 6.81 13.26
C ASP A 30 -7.87 5.92 14.34
N SER A 31 -8.25 4.68 14.02
CA SER A 31 -8.82 3.74 14.98
C SER A 31 -7.78 3.07 15.89
N ASP A 32 -6.49 3.23 15.60
CA ASP A 32 -5.34 2.54 16.20
C ASP A 32 -5.34 1.00 16.08
N THR A 33 -6.37 0.41 15.47
CA THR A 33 -6.52 -1.06 15.34
C THR A 33 -5.93 -1.65 14.06
N LEU A 34 -5.70 -0.83 13.02
CA LEU A 34 -5.29 -1.31 11.70
C LEU A 34 -3.82 -0.97 11.42
N ASP A 35 -3.02 -1.98 11.14
CA ASP A 35 -1.62 -1.82 10.72
C ASP A 35 -1.48 -1.49 9.22
N LEU A 36 -2.38 -2.05 8.42
CA LEU A 36 -2.33 -2.01 6.97
C LEU A 36 -3.73 -1.87 6.38
N ILE A 37 -3.91 -0.90 5.50
CA ILE A 37 -5.11 -0.73 4.69
C ILE A 37 -4.75 -0.98 3.22
N LEU A 38 -5.43 -1.96 2.63
CA LEU A 38 -5.34 -2.25 1.20
C LEU A 38 -6.59 -1.71 0.51
N VAL A 39 -6.41 -0.83 -0.47
CA VAL A 39 -7.50 -0.30 -1.30
C VAL A 39 -7.33 -0.83 -2.70
N THR A 40 -8.36 -1.41 -3.32
CA THR A 40 -8.27 -1.93 -4.69
C THR A 40 -9.16 -1.13 -5.63
N GLY A 41 -8.61 -0.70 -6.77
CA GLY A 41 -9.35 0.01 -7.81
C GLY A 41 -9.29 1.53 -7.69
N GLY A 42 -9.85 2.22 -8.69
CA GLY A 42 -9.89 3.69 -8.73
C GLY A 42 -8.54 4.35 -9.03
N THR A 43 -7.54 3.62 -9.55
CA THR A 43 -6.16 4.10 -9.77
C THR A 43 -5.80 4.36 -11.23
N GLY A 44 -6.71 4.15 -12.18
CA GLY A 44 -6.49 4.36 -13.60
C GLY A 44 -6.71 5.82 -14.03
N PHE A 45 -7.00 6.04 -15.31
CA PHE A 45 -7.26 7.37 -15.90
C PHE A 45 -8.75 7.65 -16.13
N SER A 46 -9.66 6.81 -15.65
CA SER A 46 -11.10 7.12 -15.70
C SER A 46 -11.36 8.43 -14.97
N PRO A 47 -12.31 9.28 -15.41
CA PRO A 47 -12.73 10.46 -14.67
C PRO A 47 -13.22 10.14 -13.24
N THR A 48 -13.65 8.90 -13.00
CA THR A 48 -14.09 8.42 -11.68
C THR A 48 -12.94 7.80 -10.86
N ASP A 49 -11.78 7.54 -11.45
CA ASP A 49 -10.63 7.00 -10.73
C ASP A 49 -10.07 8.10 -9.80
N VAL A 50 -10.47 8.10 -8.53
CA VAL A 50 -10.12 9.14 -7.54
C VAL A 50 -9.40 8.59 -6.32
N THR A 51 -9.08 7.29 -6.30
CA THR A 51 -8.45 6.62 -5.16
C THR A 51 -7.08 7.23 -4.80
N PRO A 52 -6.16 7.52 -5.74
CA PRO A 52 -4.89 8.17 -5.43
C PRO A 52 -5.04 9.54 -4.76
N GLU A 53 -5.98 10.36 -5.24
CA GLU A 53 -6.30 11.67 -4.68
C GLU A 53 -6.88 11.54 -3.27
N ALA A 54 -7.82 10.62 -3.08
CA ALA A 54 -8.41 10.35 -1.77
C ALA A 54 -7.37 9.85 -0.75
N THR A 55 -6.42 9.01 -1.16
CA THR A 55 -5.30 8.58 -0.31
C THR A 55 -4.42 9.77 0.07
N ARG A 56 -4.07 10.64 -0.88
CA ARG A 56 -3.23 11.84 -0.64
C ARG A 56 -3.87 12.84 0.31
N ASP A 57 -5.20 12.92 0.36
CA ASP A 57 -5.94 13.76 1.32
C ASP A 57 -5.83 13.28 2.78
N VAL A 58 -5.30 12.07 3.00
CA VAL A 58 -5.33 11.37 4.29
C VAL A 58 -3.94 11.10 4.83
N ILE A 59 -3.01 10.66 3.97
CA ILE A 59 -1.64 10.33 4.37
C ILE A 59 -0.87 11.57 4.84
N GLU A 60 -0.01 11.36 5.83
CA GLU A 60 0.89 12.36 6.40
C GLU A 60 2.28 12.28 5.77
N LYS A 61 2.65 11.10 5.26
CA LYS A 61 3.94 10.83 4.59
C LYS A 61 3.73 9.88 3.42
N GLU A 62 4.23 10.26 2.23
CA GLU A 62 4.21 9.35 1.08
C GLU A 62 5.24 8.22 1.23
N ALA A 63 4.92 7.05 0.68
CA ALA A 63 5.80 5.89 0.56
C ALA A 63 5.98 5.51 -0.93
N PRO A 64 6.57 6.40 -1.75
CA PRO A 64 6.58 6.28 -3.21
C PRO A 64 7.26 4.99 -3.71
N GLY A 65 8.31 4.52 -3.00
CA GLY A 65 9.04 3.30 -3.35
C GLY A 65 8.16 2.03 -3.44
N LEU A 66 7.08 1.95 -2.66
CA LEU A 66 6.13 0.83 -2.76
C LEU A 66 5.35 0.89 -4.08
N ALA A 67 4.87 2.08 -4.46
CA ALA A 67 4.14 2.29 -5.70
C ALA A 67 5.05 2.12 -6.93
N GLU A 68 6.32 2.52 -6.83
CA GLU A 68 7.34 2.31 -7.85
C GLU A 68 7.65 0.83 -8.05
N ALA A 69 7.91 0.07 -6.97
CA ALA A 69 8.17 -1.35 -7.04
C ALA A 69 7.02 -2.12 -7.69
N MET A 70 5.78 -1.80 -7.30
CA MET A 70 4.54 -2.32 -7.90
C MET A 70 4.48 -2.07 -9.41
N ARG A 71 4.67 -0.81 -9.84
CA ARG A 71 4.68 -0.45 -11.27
C ARG A 71 5.82 -1.12 -12.03
N ALA A 72 7.03 -1.12 -11.49
CA ALA A 72 8.21 -1.69 -12.12
C ALA A 72 8.05 -3.20 -12.37
N ALA A 73 7.55 -3.93 -11.39
CA ALA A 73 7.25 -5.36 -11.53
C ALA A 73 6.12 -5.60 -12.55
N SER A 74 5.05 -4.80 -12.49
CA SER A 74 3.93 -4.92 -13.42
C SER A 74 4.33 -4.57 -14.87
N LEU A 75 5.27 -3.65 -15.07
CA LEU A 75 5.81 -3.27 -16.39
C LEU A 75 6.54 -4.42 -17.10
N GLN A 76 7.08 -5.39 -16.34
CA GLN A 76 7.66 -6.61 -16.93
C GLN A 76 6.59 -7.55 -17.52
N ILE A 77 5.32 -7.35 -17.13
CA ILE A 77 4.18 -8.20 -17.53
C ILE A 77 3.34 -7.49 -18.61
N THR A 78 3.12 -6.18 -18.45
CA THR A 78 2.28 -5.40 -19.38
C THR A 78 2.73 -3.94 -19.44
N PRO A 79 2.79 -3.33 -20.64
CA PRO A 79 3.07 -1.91 -20.76
C PRO A 79 2.02 -1.03 -20.08
N HIS A 80 0.77 -1.50 -19.94
CA HIS A 80 -0.32 -0.74 -19.32
C HIS A 80 -0.08 -0.42 -17.84
N ALA A 81 0.88 -1.08 -17.18
CA ALA A 81 1.26 -0.77 -15.81
C ALA A 81 1.70 0.70 -15.62
N MET A 82 2.20 1.37 -16.67
CA MET A 82 2.56 2.80 -16.62
C MET A 82 1.35 3.72 -16.38
N LEU A 83 0.13 3.25 -16.64
CA LEU A 83 -1.10 4.04 -16.50
C LEU A 83 -1.64 4.04 -15.05
N SER A 84 -1.05 3.24 -14.16
CA SER A 84 -1.45 3.22 -12.75
C SER A 84 -0.95 4.47 -12.02
N ARG A 85 -1.88 5.23 -11.45
CA ARG A 85 -1.60 6.37 -10.56
C ARG A 85 -1.56 5.98 -9.09
N ALA A 86 -1.43 4.68 -8.78
CA ALA A 86 -1.41 4.19 -7.41
C ALA A 86 -0.45 4.97 -6.51
N VAL A 87 -0.93 5.30 -5.30
CA VAL A 87 -0.18 5.95 -4.23
C VAL A 87 -0.08 4.98 -3.05
N CYS A 88 1.00 5.09 -2.31
CA CYS A 88 1.16 4.44 -1.01
C CYS A 88 1.63 5.50 -0.02
N GLY A 89 1.23 5.39 1.23
CA GLY A 89 1.63 6.35 2.25
C GLY A 89 1.22 5.92 3.64
N ILE A 90 1.61 6.74 4.60
CA ILE A 90 1.48 6.46 6.03
C ILE A 90 0.58 7.53 6.64
N ARG A 91 -0.31 7.12 7.54
CA ARG A 91 -1.06 7.99 8.45
C ARG A 91 -0.94 7.41 9.85
N GLY A 92 -0.41 8.18 10.80
CA GLY A 92 -0.11 7.66 12.13
C GLY A 92 0.76 6.40 12.07
N LEU A 93 0.25 5.29 12.58
CA LEU A 93 0.92 3.98 12.59
C LEU A 93 0.40 3.01 11.51
N THR A 94 -0.42 3.51 10.58
CA THR A 94 -1.08 2.69 9.55
C THR A 94 -0.47 2.94 8.17
N LEU A 95 -0.09 1.86 7.49
CA LEU A 95 0.32 1.89 6.09
C LEU A 95 -0.91 1.76 5.18
N ILE A 96 -1.01 2.63 4.17
CA ILE A 96 -2.09 2.62 3.17
C ILE A 96 -1.48 2.32 1.79
N VAL A 97 -2.02 1.31 1.10
CA VAL A 97 -1.53 0.87 -0.22
C VAL A 97 -2.69 0.83 -1.21
N ASN A 98 -2.57 1.57 -2.31
CA ASN A 98 -3.49 1.46 -3.45
C ASN A 98 -3.02 0.36 -4.42
N LEU A 99 -3.84 -0.66 -4.58
CA LEU A 99 -3.66 -1.77 -5.50
C LEU A 99 -4.53 -1.60 -6.75
N PRO A 100 -4.16 -2.22 -7.89
CA PRO A 100 -5.02 -2.24 -9.08
C PRO A 100 -6.42 -2.83 -8.81
N GLY A 101 -7.40 -2.42 -9.61
CA GLY A 101 -8.79 -2.92 -9.47
C GLY A 101 -9.03 -4.33 -10.01
N SER A 102 -8.19 -4.82 -10.94
CA SER A 102 -8.33 -6.18 -11.44
C SER A 102 -7.83 -7.19 -10.39
N PRO A 103 -8.54 -8.31 -10.14
CA PRO A 103 -8.12 -9.31 -9.15
C PRO A 103 -6.69 -9.81 -9.37
N ARG A 104 -6.32 -10.02 -10.64
CA ARG A 104 -4.96 -10.41 -11.03
C ARG A 104 -3.93 -9.33 -10.69
N GLY A 105 -4.18 -8.08 -11.08
CA GLY A 105 -3.27 -6.97 -10.84
C GLY A 105 -3.08 -6.72 -9.34
N ALA A 106 -4.15 -6.77 -8.55
CA ALA A 106 -4.09 -6.66 -7.10
C ALA A 106 -3.20 -7.74 -6.47
N GLN A 107 -3.41 -9.01 -6.84
CA GLN A 107 -2.62 -10.14 -6.32
C GLN A 107 -1.15 -10.06 -6.71
N GLU A 108 -0.84 -9.74 -7.97
CA GLU A 108 0.53 -9.61 -8.46
C GLU A 108 1.27 -8.48 -7.72
N ASN A 109 0.63 -7.32 -7.57
CA ASN A 109 1.22 -6.16 -6.91
C ASN A 109 1.37 -6.37 -5.40
N LEU A 110 0.39 -6.99 -4.74
CA LEU A 110 0.53 -7.33 -3.33
C LEU A 110 1.70 -8.29 -3.08
N ARG A 111 1.90 -9.29 -3.96
CA ARG A 111 3.03 -10.24 -3.85
C ARG A 111 4.39 -9.55 -3.92
N VAL A 112 4.52 -8.47 -4.71
CA VAL A 112 5.75 -7.66 -4.80
C VAL A 112 6.06 -7.02 -3.45
N LEU A 113 5.03 -6.58 -2.73
CA LEU A 113 5.20 -5.88 -1.45
C LEU A 113 5.36 -6.82 -0.25
N LEU A 114 4.81 -8.04 -0.30
CA LEU A 114 4.82 -8.99 0.82
C LEU A 114 6.16 -9.13 1.57
N PRO A 115 7.33 -9.17 0.91
CA PRO A 115 8.61 -9.29 1.61
C PRO A 115 8.95 -8.09 2.51
N ALA A 116 8.49 -6.88 2.14
CA ALA A 116 8.81 -5.64 2.85
C ALA A 116 7.76 -5.26 3.91
N LEU A 117 6.51 -5.71 3.75
CA LEU A 117 5.40 -5.32 4.63
C LEU A 117 5.63 -5.61 6.13
N PRO A 118 6.12 -6.79 6.56
CA PRO A 118 6.34 -7.05 7.99
C PRO A 118 7.31 -6.06 8.63
N HIS A 119 8.39 -5.75 7.92
CA HIS A 119 9.40 -4.80 8.40
C HIS A 119 8.85 -3.37 8.42
N ALA A 120 8.14 -2.94 7.36
CA ALA A 120 7.52 -1.63 7.31
C ALA A 120 6.53 -1.40 8.47
N ILE A 121 5.70 -2.40 8.78
CA ILE A 121 4.76 -2.34 9.91
C ILE A 121 5.51 -2.32 11.25
N ALA A 122 6.55 -3.13 11.42
CA ALA A 122 7.36 -3.14 12.64
C ALA A 122 8.04 -1.79 12.91
N LEU A 123 8.54 -1.12 11.87
CA LEU A 123 9.09 0.24 11.97
C LEU A 123 8.05 1.25 12.42
N LEU A 124 6.83 1.20 11.88
CA LEU A 124 5.75 2.09 12.30
C LEU A 124 5.36 1.87 13.76
N ARG A 125 5.30 0.62 14.23
CA ARG A 125 4.95 0.29 15.62
C ARG A 125 6.09 0.51 16.62
N GLY A 126 7.30 0.85 16.17
CA GLY A 126 8.45 1.07 17.04
C GLY A 126 8.92 -0.20 17.77
N THR A 127 8.70 -1.38 17.19
CA THR A 127 9.08 -2.64 17.82
C THR A 127 10.61 -2.77 17.89
N PRO A 128 11.20 -3.04 19.09
CA PRO A 128 12.64 -3.20 19.25
C PRO A 128 13.20 -4.31 18.34
N GLY A 129 14.30 -4.02 17.63
CA GLY A 129 14.98 -4.96 16.74
C GLY A 129 14.64 -4.86 15.25
N SER A 130 13.67 -4.01 14.87
CA SER A 130 13.40 -3.69 13.46
C SER A 130 14.58 -2.98 12.78
N GLU A 131 15.41 -2.25 13.52
CA GLU A 131 16.65 -1.64 13.01
C GLU A 131 17.77 -2.67 12.75
N LEU A 132 17.73 -3.84 13.42
CA LEU A 132 18.82 -4.82 13.44
C LEU A 132 18.81 -5.82 12.27
N GLU A 133 17.73 -5.88 11.48
CA GLU A 133 17.71 -6.69 10.25
C GLU A 133 18.50 -6.06 9.09
N HIS A 134 19.03 -4.83 9.26
CA HIS A 134 20.02 -4.22 8.38
C HIS A 134 21.44 -4.77 8.66
N ALA A 135 21.62 -6.09 8.66
CA ALA A 135 22.96 -6.63 8.53
C ALA A 135 23.50 -6.15 7.15
N PRO A 136 24.60 -5.38 7.10
CA PRO A 136 25.15 -4.96 5.83
C PRO A 136 25.47 -6.22 5.01
N HIS A 137 24.91 -6.31 3.80
CA HIS A 137 25.49 -7.18 2.80
C HIS A 137 26.89 -6.63 2.53
N VAL A 138 27.89 -7.23 3.15
CA VAL A 138 29.30 -6.99 2.84
C VAL A 138 29.48 -7.40 1.38
N HIS A 139 29.37 -6.44 0.48
CA HIS A 139 29.91 -6.59 -0.85
C HIS A 139 31.42 -6.51 -0.70
N THR A 140 32.05 -7.68 -0.60
CA THR A 140 33.48 -7.81 -0.87
C THR A 140 33.70 -7.34 -2.29
N VAL A 141 34.38 -6.19 -2.43
CA VAL A 141 34.84 -5.63 -3.70
C VAL A 141 35.86 -6.56 -4.33
#